data_AF-A0A965URK3-F1
#
_entry.id   AF-A0A965URK3-F1
#
_cell.length_a   1.000
_cell.length_b   1.000
_cell.length_c   1.000
_cell.angle_alpha   90.00
_cell.angle_beta   90.00
_cell.angle_gamma   90.00
#
_symmetry.space_group_name_H-M   'P 1'
#
loop_
_entity.id
_entity.type
_entity.pdbx_description
1 polymer ?
#
loop_
_entity_poly.entity_id
_entity_poly.type
_entity_poly.pdbx_seq_one_letter_code
_entity_poly.pdbx_strand_id
1 'polypeptide(L)'
;MSRNRKSSMTFGSLKRGPVLAQSSFTASPFLYPATPDSSERGTRPVVDKPTWAMIPQTRQRAMLSDARALYAGSGLVKGACMKLADYAIGWAWQPTYKGSDPRFRAVAEAVINGWMDTCDIRGRGFSWRQSLRTACLSLDRDGDVFAILTTDPETGGPRIRWVEADRVGQPQSAGAYGQWATVPNTPETAGYAGMKCSCGVVVDDNERPVAFNVMPYEGVSVPYVWNLIPAESVVWFRDPQWFSQVRGIPSLCGGILDWYDLQETVAAEKIAAKINSSLALIESNETGRRELSKEAIGAANLPTAGKPGTLEHKTFERGLIRWIKTTGKIDTHKAERP
;
A
#
# COMPACT_ATOMS: atom_id res chain seq x y z
N MET A 1 42.75 -39.51 -61.55
CA MET A 1 41.63 -39.14 -62.44
C MET A 1 40.37 -39.87 -61.98
N SER A 2 39.27 -39.12 -61.78
CA SER A 2 37.86 -39.57 -61.71
C SER A 2 37.36 -40.48 -60.55
N ARG A 3 36.55 -39.85 -59.69
CA ARG A 3 35.30 -40.27 -59.01
C ARG A 3 34.96 -41.77 -58.89
N ASN A 4 34.57 -42.18 -57.66
CA ASN A 4 33.28 -42.85 -57.49
C ASN A 4 32.69 -42.71 -56.06
N ARG A 5 31.39 -42.35 -56.00
CA ARG A 5 30.54 -42.25 -54.81
C ARG A 5 30.06 -43.65 -54.38
N LYS A 6 29.95 -43.91 -53.07
CA LYS A 6 28.97 -44.87 -52.53
C LYS A 6 28.25 -44.25 -51.32
N SER A 7 26.93 -44.28 -51.39
CA SER A 7 25.94 -43.75 -50.47
C SER A 7 25.86 -44.58 -49.18
N SER A 8 25.84 -43.94 -48.01
CA SER A 8 25.38 -44.54 -46.76
C SER A 8 23.88 -44.24 -46.59
N MET A 9 23.07 -45.29 -46.43
CA MET A 9 21.65 -45.21 -46.13
C MET A 9 21.46 -44.85 -44.65
N THR A 10 20.63 -43.83 -44.40
CA THR A 10 20.12 -43.39 -43.11
C THR A 10 18.97 -44.30 -42.66
N PHE A 11 19.09 -44.93 -41.49
CA PHE A 11 17.97 -45.62 -40.82
C PHE A 11 17.09 -44.60 -40.09
N GLY A 12 15.81 -44.55 -40.45
CA GLY A 12 14.83 -43.58 -39.92
C GLY A 12 14.42 -43.85 -38.47
N SER A 13 14.32 -42.77 -37.67
CA SER A 13 13.80 -42.81 -36.30
C SER A 13 12.26 -42.96 -36.30
N LEU A 14 11.77 -44.01 -35.64
CA LEU A 14 10.36 -44.16 -35.27
C LEU A 14 9.93 -43.03 -34.32
N LYS A 15 9.02 -42.17 -34.77
CA LYS A 15 8.37 -41.14 -33.95
C LYS A 15 7.51 -41.82 -32.88
N ARG A 16 7.87 -41.66 -31.60
CA ARG A 16 6.96 -41.94 -30.48
C ARG A 16 5.89 -40.84 -30.44
N GLY A 17 4.62 -41.23 -30.54
CA GLY A 17 3.48 -40.31 -30.37
C GLY A 17 3.39 -39.77 -28.94
N PRO A 18 2.63 -38.68 -28.72
CA PRO A 18 2.50 -38.07 -27.40
C PRO A 18 1.77 -39.02 -26.46
N VAL A 19 2.42 -39.36 -25.34
CA VAL A 19 1.79 -40.08 -24.23
C VAL A 19 0.85 -39.10 -23.53
N LEU A 20 -0.46 -39.34 -23.65
CA LEU A 20 -1.47 -38.71 -22.80
C LEU A 20 -1.20 -39.14 -21.36
N ALA A 21 -0.60 -38.24 -20.57
CA ALA A 21 -0.43 -38.45 -19.14
C ALA A 21 -1.81 -38.36 -18.47
N GLN A 22 -2.40 -39.51 -18.16
CA GLN A 22 -3.51 -39.60 -17.23
C GLN A 22 -3.00 -39.22 -15.83
N SER A 23 -3.33 -38.02 -15.36
CA SER A 23 -3.08 -37.62 -13.97
C SER A 23 -4.04 -38.37 -13.06
N SER A 24 -3.55 -39.46 -12.45
CA SER A 24 -4.22 -40.18 -11.38
C SER A 24 -4.11 -39.39 -10.07
N PHE A 25 -5.22 -39.30 -9.33
CA PHE A 25 -5.41 -38.48 -8.12
C PHE A 25 -4.54 -38.89 -6.90
N THR A 26 -3.70 -39.92 -6.99
CA THR A 26 -3.06 -40.53 -5.81
C THR A 26 -1.55 -40.77 -5.93
N ALA A 27 -0.89 -40.36 -7.02
CA ALA A 27 0.56 -40.53 -7.17
C ALA A 27 1.32 -39.24 -6.84
N SER A 28 1.43 -38.89 -5.56
CA SER A 28 2.37 -37.86 -5.12
C SER A 28 3.65 -38.54 -4.61
N PRO A 29 4.83 -38.33 -5.23
CA PRO A 29 6.10 -38.88 -4.76
C PRO A 29 6.66 -38.14 -3.53
N PHE A 30 5.90 -37.21 -2.94
CA PHE A 30 6.32 -36.40 -1.81
C PHE A 30 5.85 -37.00 -0.49
N LEU A 31 6.70 -36.89 0.55
CA LEU A 31 6.45 -37.41 1.90
C LEU A 31 5.09 -36.96 2.49
N TYR A 32 4.67 -35.76 2.12
CA TYR A 32 3.33 -35.25 2.39
C TYR A 32 2.66 -34.88 1.07
N PRO A 33 1.47 -35.43 0.76
CA PRO A 33 0.74 -35.05 -0.44
C PRO A 33 0.31 -33.58 -0.31
N ALA A 34 0.89 -32.72 -1.13
CA ALA A 34 0.32 -31.40 -1.38
C ALA A 34 -0.85 -31.55 -2.36
N THR A 35 -1.92 -30.80 -2.14
CA THR A 35 -3.08 -30.81 -3.04
C THR A 35 -2.63 -30.39 -4.45
N PRO A 36 -2.91 -31.20 -5.50
CA PRO A 36 -2.52 -30.85 -6.86
C PRO A 36 -3.27 -29.60 -7.33
N ASP A 37 -2.57 -28.76 -8.10
CA ASP A 37 -3.18 -27.62 -8.76
C ASP A 37 -4.04 -28.11 -9.94
N SER A 38 -5.33 -28.32 -9.69
CA SER A 38 -6.32 -28.67 -10.73
C SER A 38 -6.87 -27.43 -11.41
N SER A 39 -7.20 -27.50 -12.71
CA SER A 39 -7.84 -26.40 -13.44
C SER A 39 -9.24 -26.02 -12.93
N GLU A 40 -9.90 -26.90 -12.19
CA GLU A 40 -11.23 -26.65 -11.58
C GLU A 40 -11.16 -25.82 -10.30
N ARG A 41 -9.95 -25.63 -9.75
CA ARG A 41 -9.72 -24.82 -8.55
C ARG A 41 -8.96 -23.55 -8.94
N GLY A 42 -9.34 -22.43 -8.33
CA GLY A 42 -8.57 -21.20 -8.43
C GLY A 42 -7.10 -21.42 -8.06
N THR A 43 -6.20 -20.72 -8.74
CA THR A 43 -4.74 -20.87 -8.57
C THR A 43 -4.35 -20.77 -7.10
N ARG A 44 -3.56 -21.73 -6.61
CA ARG A 44 -3.00 -21.67 -5.27
C ARG A 44 -2.03 -20.48 -5.16
N PRO A 45 -2.14 -19.63 -4.12
CA PRO A 45 -1.14 -18.58 -3.90
C PRO A 45 0.19 -19.20 -3.47
N VAL A 46 1.28 -18.78 -4.14
CA VAL A 46 2.65 -19.21 -3.83
C VAL A 46 3.26 -18.21 -2.86
N VAL A 47 3.30 -18.58 -1.58
CA VAL A 47 3.74 -17.73 -0.43
C VAL A 47 4.80 -18.48 0.37
N ASP A 48 5.77 -19.07 -0.33
CA ASP A 48 6.83 -19.94 0.21
C ASP A 48 8.18 -19.22 0.36
N LYS A 49 8.23 -17.92 0.05
CA LYS A 49 9.43 -17.08 0.14
C LYS A 49 9.54 -16.40 1.50
N PRO A 50 10.73 -15.95 1.91
CA PRO A 50 10.86 -15.12 3.11
C PRO A 50 10.10 -13.80 2.95
N THR A 51 9.63 -13.25 4.06
CA THR A 51 8.78 -12.05 4.11
C THR A 51 9.42 -10.86 3.41
N TRP A 52 10.73 -10.63 3.58
CA TRP A 52 11.46 -9.55 2.90
C TRP A 52 11.41 -9.65 1.37
N ALA A 53 11.31 -10.87 0.82
CA ALA A 53 11.20 -11.11 -0.61
C ALA A 53 9.76 -10.97 -1.11
N MET A 54 8.78 -11.33 -0.28
CA MET A 54 7.36 -11.25 -0.59
C MET A 54 6.78 -9.83 -0.49
N ILE A 55 7.45 -8.98 0.28
CA ILE A 55 7.12 -7.57 0.49
C ILE A 55 8.32 -6.73 0.02
N PRO A 56 8.57 -6.63 -1.30
CA PRO A 56 9.56 -5.71 -1.83
C PRO A 56 9.11 -4.26 -1.59
N GLN A 57 10.04 -3.31 -1.78
CA GLN A 57 9.77 -1.90 -1.54
C GLN A 57 8.54 -1.36 -2.28
N THR A 58 8.33 -1.75 -3.54
CA THR A 58 7.16 -1.31 -4.31
C THR A 58 5.85 -1.71 -3.61
N ARG A 59 5.79 -2.93 -3.07
CA ARG A 59 4.63 -3.42 -2.33
C ARG A 59 4.53 -2.76 -0.96
N GLN A 60 5.64 -2.56 -0.25
CA GLN A 60 5.67 -1.82 1.01
C GLN A 60 5.12 -0.40 0.83
N ARG A 61 5.51 0.30 -0.24
CA ARG A 61 5.01 1.65 -0.55
C ARG A 61 3.54 1.66 -0.95
N ALA A 62 3.08 0.66 -1.71
CA ALA A 62 1.66 0.51 -2.04
C ALA A 62 0.81 0.31 -0.77
N MET A 63 1.22 -0.64 0.08
CA MET A 63 0.58 -0.90 1.38
C MET A 63 0.52 0.36 2.26
N LEU A 64 1.63 1.10 2.35
CA LEU A 64 1.69 2.35 3.09
C LEU A 64 0.74 3.41 2.49
N SER A 65 0.69 3.52 1.16
CA SER A 65 -0.21 4.45 0.47
C SER A 65 -1.68 4.12 0.76
N ASP A 66 -2.05 2.84 0.63
CA ASP A 66 -3.40 2.36 0.87
C ASP A 66 -3.82 2.53 2.34
N ALA A 67 -2.94 2.17 3.28
CA ALA A 67 -3.20 2.33 4.71
C ALA A 67 -3.36 3.82 5.11
N ARG A 68 -2.53 4.72 4.55
CA ARG A 68 -2.68 6.17 4.72
C ARG A 68 -3.99 6.69 4.13
N ALA A 69 -4.37 6.22 2.93
CA ALA A 69 -5.62 6.60 2.29
C ALA A 69 -6.83 6.15 3.10
N LEU A 70 -6.80 4.91 3.61
CA LEU A 70 -7.85 4.37 4.46
C LEU A 70 -7.98 5.13 5.79
N TYR A 71 -6.86 5.41 6.45
CA TYR A 71 -6.83 6.20 7.68
C TYR A 71 -7.34 7.63 7.47
N ALA A 72 -7.05 8.26 6.34
CA ALA A 72 -7.52 9.61 6.03
C ALA A 72 -8.99 9.63 5.59
N GLY A 73 -9.43 8.63 4.83
CA GLY A 73 -10.76 8.58 4.21
C GLY A 73 -11.87 8.01 5.08
N SER A 74 -11.56 7.08 5.98
CA SER A 74 -12.54 6.44 6.86
C SER A 74 -12.48 7.00 8.28
N GLY A 75 -13.53 7.73 8.67
CA GLY A 75 -13.67 8.23 10.04
C GLY A 75 -13.74 7.12 11.10
N LEU A 76 -14.26 5.94 10.73
CA LEU A 76 -14.30 4.77 11.61
C LEU A 76 -12.89 4.23 11.89
N VAL A 77 -12.09 4.03 10.84
CA VAL A 77 -10.71 3.55 10.97
C VAL A 77 -9.87 4.56 11.74
N LYS A 78 -9.94 5.84 11.35
CA LYS A 78 -9.24 6.93 12.04
C LYS A 78 -9.59 6.98 13.53
N GLY A 79 -10.87 6.92 13.86
CA GLY A 79 -11.34 6.94 15.24
C GLY A 79 -10.86 5.74 16.05
N ALA A 80 -10.81 4.55 15.45
CA ALA A 80 -10.29 3.34 16.10
C ALA A 80 -8.79 3.45 16.42
N CYS A 81 -7.96 3.82 15.43
CA CYS A 81 -6.52 4.02 15.64
C CYS A 81 -6.24 5.12 16.67
N MET A 82 -6.97 6.24 16.62
CA MET A 82 -6.84 7.31 17.62
C MET A 82 -7.17 6.85 19.03
N LYS A 83 -8.26 6.11 19.21
CA LYS A 83 -8.63 5.55 20.52
C LYS A 83 -7.58 4.57 21.03
N LEU A 84 -7.02 3.73 20.15
CA LEU A 84 -5.94 2.82 20.50
C LEU A 84 -4.71 3.59 21.00
N ALA A 85 -4.27 4.61 20.27
CA ALA A 85 -3.14 5.44 20.67
C ALA A 85 -3.41 6.24 21.96
N ASP A 86 -4.62 6.76 22.14
CA ASP A 86 -5.05 7.45 23.36
C ASP A 86 -5.05 6.52 24.58
N TYR A 87 -5.44 5.26 24.40
CA TYR A 87 -5.43 4.25 25.45
C TYR A 87 -4.02 3.75 25.77
N ALA A 88 -3.21 3.47 24.75
CA ALA A 88 -1.87 2.89 24.91
C ALA A 88 -0.85 3.90 25.45
N ILE A 89 -0.88 5.15 24.96
CA ILE A 89 0.07 6.19 25.37
C ILE A 89 -0.56 7.14 26.37
N GLY A 90 -1.72 7.71 26.02
CA GLY A 90 -2.40 8.74 26.81
C GLY A 90 -1.44 9.83 27.29
N TRP A 91 -1.65 10.29 28.52
CA TRP A 91 -0.76 11.22 29.23
C TRP A 91 0.05 10.54 30.35
N ALA A 92 0.12 9.21 30.35
CA ALA A 92 0.65 8.43 31.47
C ALA A 92 2.20 8.44 31.57
N TRP A 93 2.90 8.84 30.52
CA TRP A 93 4.35 8.85 30.49
C TRP A 93 4.90 10.05 31.27
N GLN A 94 5.27 9.80 32.53
CA GLN A 94 5.91 10.76 33.44
C GLN A 94 7.23 10.17 33.97
N PRO A 95 8.36 10.84 33.76
CA PRO A 95 9.64 10.39 34.27
C PRO A 95 9.65 10.56 35.78
N THR A 96 10.00 9.50 36.50
CA THR A 96 10.12 9.51 37.96
C THR A 96 11.52 9.08 38.34
N TYR A 97 12.19 9.89 39.17
CA TYR A 97 13.49 9.53 39.71
C TYR A 97 13.34 8.42 40.76
N LYS A 98 14.09 7.32 40.60
CA LYS A 98 14.06 6.15 41.50
C LYS A 98 15.19 6.11 42.55
N GLY A 99 16.07 7.11 42.57
CA GLY A 99 17.16 7.16 43.54
C GLY A 99 16.75 7.78 44.89
N SER A 100 17.70 7.85 45.82
CA SER A 100 17.45 8.27 47.21
C SER A 100 17.69 9.77 47.48
N ASP A 101 18.40 10.50 46.62
CA ASP A 101 18.76 11.91 46.86
C ASP A 101 17.62 12.86 46.43
N PRO A 102 16.96 13.57 47.38
CA PRO A 102 15.88 14.50 47.06
C PRO A 102 16.34 15.76 46.32
N ARG A 103 17.59 16.20 46.53
CA ARG A 103 18.13 17.40 45.85
C ARG A 103 18.37 17.11 44.38
N PHE A 104 19.01 15.97 44.11
CA PHE A 104 19.23 15.52 42.73
C PHE A 104 17.89 15.22 42.04
N ARG A 105 16.93 14.61 42.74
CA ARG A 105 15.58 14.38 42.20
C ARG A 105 14.96 15.65 41.62
N ALA A 106 14.94 16.74 42.39
CA ALA A 106 14.32 17.99 41.97
C ALA A 106 14.95 18.55 40.68
N VAL A 107 16.28 18.46 40.57
CA VAL A 107 17.01 18.91 39.37
C VAL A 107 16.77 17.96 38.19
N ALA A 108 16.93 16.66 38.40
CA ALA A 108 16.83 15.65 37.35
C ALA A 108 15.41 15.61 36.75
N GLU A 109 14.37 15.60 37.58
CA GLU A 109 12.97 15.62 37.14
C GLU A 109 12.65 16.92 36.40
N ALA A 110 13.16 18.08 36.85
CA ALA A 110 12.95 19.34 36.13
C ALA A 110 13.62 19.33 34.75
N VAL A 111 14.87 18.84 34.66
CA VAL A 111 15.61 18.76 33.39
C VAL A 111 14.92 17.82 32.40
N ILE A 112 14.54 16.62 32.82
CA ILE A 112 13.91 15.65 31.92
C ILE A 112 12.51 16.09 31.49
N ASN A 113 11.72 16.72 32.38
CA ASN A 113 10.41 17.26 32.01
C ASN A 113 10.56 18.42 31.02
N GLY A 114 11.54 19.30 31.23
CA GLY A 114 11.87 20.35 30.26
C GLY A 114 12.28 19.79 28.90
N TRP A 115 13.10 18.74 28.89
CA TRP A 115 13.49 18.03 27.67
C TRP A 115 12.30 17.37 26.98
N MET A 116 11.38 16.74 27.71
CA MET A 116 10.19 16.12 27.12
C MET A 116 9.29 17.11 26.37
N ASP A 117 9.31 18.39 26.73
CA ASP A 117 8.55 19.41 26.01
C ASP A 117 9.25 19.86 24.71
N THR A 118 10.57 19.67 24.60
CA THR A 118 11.41 20.18 23.49
C THR A 118 12.29 19.11 22.84
N CYS A 119 11.97 17.83 23.05
CA CYS A 119 12.83 16.72 22.62
C CYS A 119 12.94 16.62 21.09
N ASP A 120 11.90 17.02 20.37
CA ASP A 120 11.90 17.00 18.90
C ASP A 120 12.62 18.21 18.33
N ILE A 121 13.46 17.99 17.32
CA ILE A 121 14.19 19.05 16.62
C ILE A 121 13.27 20.11 15.97
N ARG A 122 12.01 19.76 15.68
CA ARG A 122 10.99 20.66 15.13
C ARG A 122 10.41 21.63 16.17
N GLY A 123 10.72 21.45 17.45
CA GLY A 123 10.31 22.33 18.55
C GLY A 123 9.05 21.87 19.31
N ARG A 124 8.52 22.76 20.16
CA ARG A 124 7.50 22.47 21.19
C ARG A 124 6.17 21.89 20.70
N GLY A 125 5.84 22.03 19.41
CA GLY A 125 4.64 21.42 18.83
C GLY A 125 4.68 19.88 18.85
N PHE A 126 5.87 19.30 18.95
CA PHE A 126 6.11 17.86 19.03
C PHE A 126 6.76 17.50 20.37
N SER A 127 6.01 17.64 21.47
CA SER A 127 6.44 17.13 22.77
C SER A 127 6.61 15.60 22.72
N TRP A 128 7.34 15.05 23.69
CA TRP A 128 7.60 13.61 23.81
C TRP A 128 6.31 12.79 23.83
N ARG A 129 5.31 13.21 24.61
CA ARG A 129 4.02 12.50 24.73
C ARG A 129 3.26 12.53 23.41
N GLN A 130 3.22 13.69 22.76
CA GLN A 130 2.59 13.84 21.44
C GLN A 130 3.32 13.01 20.38
N SER A 131 4.64 12.98 20.44
CA SER A 131 5.49 12.21 19.53
C SER A 131 5.29 10.71 19.70
N LEU A 132 5.27 10.21 20.93
CA LEU A 132 4.96 8.80 21.23
C LEU A 132 3.56 8.40 20.77
N ARG A 133 2.55 9.25 21.03
CA ARG A 133 1.19 9.03 20.53
C ARG A 133 1.16 8.95 19.00
N THR A 134 1.89 9.84 18.34
CA THR A 134 2.00 9.85 16.88
C THR A 134 2.76 8.62 16.37
N ALA A 135 3.82 8.19 17.07
CA ALA A 135 4.56 6.98 16.75
C ALA A 135 3.69 5.72 16.85
N CYS A 136 2.84 5.63 17.89
CA CYS A 136 1.84 4.56 18.00
C CYS A 136 0.89 4.55 16.79
N LEU A 137 0.37 5.72 16.38
CA LEU A 137 -0.46 5.82 15.18
C LEU A 137 0.30 5.44 13.90
N SER A 138 1.60 5.73 13.83
CA SER A 138 2.45 5.33 12.70
C SER A 138 2.62 3.82 12.62
N LEU A 139 2.60 3.07 13.72
CA LEU A 139 2.62 1.60 13.66
C LEU A 139 1.37 1.07 12.95
N ASP A 140 0.19 1.65 13.21
CA ASP A 140 -1.05 1.23 12.56
C ASP A 140 -1.14 1.66 11.09
N ARG A 141 -0.73 2.89 10.80
CA ARG A 141 -0.85 3.53 9.49
C ARG A 141 0.29 3.18 8.53
N ASP A 142 1.52 3.18 9.02
CA ASP A 142 2.75 3.06 8.23
C ASP A 142 3.51 1.76 8.49
N GLY A 143 3.24 1.06 9.61
CA GLY A 143 3.86 -0.20 10.01
C GLY A 143 5.14 -0.03 10.82
N ASP A 144 5.92 1.01 10.56
CA ASP A 144 7.08 1.40 11.35
C ASP A 144 7.30 2.91 11.41
N VAL A 145 8.15 3.32 12.35
CA VAL A 145 8.60 4.70 12.48
C VAL A 145 10.00 4.74 13.10
N PHE A 146 10.79 5.74 12.72
CA PHE A 146 12.19 5.85 13.09
C PHE A 146 12.42 7.12 13.91
N ALA A 147 12.95 6.98 15.12
CA ALA A 147 13.45 8.10 15.92
C ALA A 147 14.97 8.17 15.79
N ILE A 148 15.45 9.11 14.99
CA ILE A 148 16.88 9.36 14.83
C ILE A 148 17.35 10.18 16.03
N LEU A 149 18.34 9.66 16.73
CA LEU A 149 19.01 10.35 17.84
C LEU A 149 19.95 11.39 17.23
N THR A 150 19.75 12.65 17.60
CA THR A 150 20.52 13.78 17.06
C THR A 150 20.83 14.78 18.17
N THR A 151 21.68 15.74 17.88
CA THR A 151 21.91 16.89 18.75
C THR A 151 21.32 18.15 18.12
N ASP A 152 20.98 19.11 18.97
CA ASP A 152 20.66 20.47 18.56
C ASP A 152 21.94 21.14 17.98
N PRO A 153 21.90 21.68 16.76
CA PRO A 153 23.07 22.32 16.16
C PRO A 153 23.58 23.55 16.93
N GLU A 154 22.70 24.27 17.64
CA GLU A 154 23.06 25.51 18.33
C GLU A 154 23.46 25.24 19.78
N THR A 155 22.71 24.38 20.48
CA THR A 155 22.91 24.14 21.92
C THR A 155 23.72 22.89 22.23
N GLY A 156 23.91 21.99 21.25
CA GLY A 156 24.53 20.67 21.45
C GLY A 156 23.69 19.72 22.31
N GLY A 157 22.50 20.13 22.75
CA GLY A 157 21.63 19.32 23.60
C GLY A 157 21.03 18.12 22.86
N PRO A 158 20.66 17.03 23.57
CA PRO A 158 20.06 15.85 22.95
C PRO A 158 18.69 16.17 22.35
N ARG A 159 18.48 15.72 21.12
CA ARG A 159 17.25 15.89 20.35
C ARG A 159 16.89 14.61 19.60
N ILE A 160 15.66 14.56 19.12
CA ILE A 160 15.13 13.45 18.32
C ILE A 160 14.58 14.02 17.02
N ARG A 161 14.89 13.36 15.92
CA ARG A 161 14.26 13.60 14.63
C ARG A 161 13.43 12.39 14.25
N TRP A 162 12.12 12.56 14.26
CA TRP A 162 11.21 11.53 13.78
C TRP A 162 11.18 11.49 12.26
N VAL A 163 11.23 10.28 11.73
CA VAL A 163 11.17 9.97 10.31
C VAL A 163 10.12 8.91 10.11
N GLU A 164 9.15 9.23 9.26
CA GLU A 164 8.09 8.31 8.85
C GLU A 164 8.65 7.23 7.90
N ALA A 165 7.94 6.11 7.83
CA ALA A 165 8.31 4.94 7.04
C ALA A 165 8.54 5.21 5.55
N ASP A 166 7.90 6.24 4.99
CA ASP A 166 7.95 6.61 3.58
C ASP A 166 9.30 7.18 3.14
N ARG A 167 10.02 7.80 4.08
CA ARG A 167 11.36 8.35 3.89
C ARG A 167 12.45 7.29 3.99
N VAL A 168 12.16 6.13 4.60
CA VAL A 168 13.09 5.01 4.64
C VAL A 168 12.81 4.08 3.47
N GLY A 169 13.78 3.95 2.58
CA GLY A 169 13.66 3.16 1.36
C GLY A 169 15.01 3.02 0.67
N GLN A 170 15.06 2.28 -0.42
CA GLN A 170 16.22 2.14 -1.28
C GLN A 170 15.93 2.74 -2.67
N PRO A 171 16.96 3.10 -3.46
CA PRO A 171 16.76 3.56 -4.82
C PRO A 171 15.99 2.54 -5.67
N GLN A 172 15.12 2.99 -6.58
CA GLN A 172 14.25 2.10 -7.38
C GLN A 172 15.03 1.12 -8.27
N SER A 173 16.27 1.45 -8.64
CA SER A 173 17.17 0.55 -9.38
C SER A 173 17.77 -0.56 -8.53
N ALA A 174 17.68 -0.46 -7.21
CA ALA A 174 18.37 -1.33 -6.29
C ALA A 174 17.40 -2.45 -5.86
N GLY A 175 17.63 -3.65 -6.41
CA GLY A 175 16.90 -4.88 -6.07
C GLY A 175 15.60 -5.08 -6.86
N ALA A 176 15.51 -6.19 -7.61
CA ALA A 176 14.27 -6.63 -8.24
C ALA A 176 13.38 -7.42 -7.26
N TYR A 177 12.17 -7.80 -7.68
CA TYR A 177 11.27 -8.63 -6.88
C TYR A 177 11.96 -9.91 -6.39
N GLY A 178 11.96 -10.12 -5.07
CA GLY A 178 12.57 -11.27 -4.42
C GLY A 178 14.10 -11.28 -4.40
N GLN A 179 14.75 -10.14 -4.63
CA GLN A 179 16.20 -9.99 -4.58
C GLN A 179 16.61 -8.91 -3.58
N TRP A 180 17.71 -9.15 -2.87
CA TRP A 180 18.35 -8.12 -2.06
C TRP A 180 18.90 -7.01 -2.98
N ALA A 181 18.75 -5.76 -2.57
CA ALA A 181 19.57 -4.69 -3.10
C ALA A 181 20.98 -4.82 -2.52
N THR A 182 22.00 -4.50 -3.31
CA THR A 182 23.38 -4.40 -2.81
C THR A 182 23.72 -2.92 -2.64
N VAL A 183 24.23 -2.55 -1.46
CA VAL A 183 24.73 -1.20 -1.23
C VAL A 183 25.94 -0.95 -2.15
N PRO A 184 25.94 0.12 -2.97
CA PRO A 184 27.03 0.39 -3.88
C PRO A 184 28.32 0.72 -3.11
N ASN A 185 29.46 0.68 -3.80
CA ASN A 185 30.73 1.13 -3.25
C ASN A 185 30.97 2.59 -3.67
N THR A 186 30.44 3.54 -2.90
CA THR A 186 30.69 4.98 -3.07
C THR A 186 31.30 5.56 -1.78
N PRO A 187 31.94 6.74 -1.82
CA PRO A 187 32.51 7.36 -0.62
C PRO A 187 31.52 7.48 0.55
N GLU A 188 30.23 7.75 0.27
CA GLU A 188 29.16 7.91 1.25
C GLU A 188 28.67 6.56 1.83
N THR A 189 28.96 5.46 1.15
CA THR A 189 28.49 4.11 1.47
C THR A 189 29.63 3.15 1.80
N ALA A 190 30.88 3.61 1.83
CA ALA A 190 32.07 2.78 1.97
C ALA A 190 32.05 1.84 3.19
N GLY A 191 31.46 2.27 4.32
CA GLY A 191 31.32 1.44 5.53
C GLY A 191 30.29 0.30 5.42
N TYR A 192 29.44 0.34 4.40
CA TYR A 192 28.33 -0.60 4.19
C TYR A 192 28.36 -1.23 2.79
N ALA A 193 29.39 -0.95 2.00
CA ALA A 193 29.50 -1.38 0.61
C ALA A 193 29.42 -2.91 0.50
N GLY A 194 28.61 -3.40 -0.44
CA GLY A 194 28.40 -4.84 -0.64
C GLY A 194 27.41 -5.50 0.31
N MET A 195 26.93 -4.80 1.35
CA MET A 195 25.91 -5.34 2.26
C MET A 195 24.55 -5.44 1.58
N LYS A 196 23.71 -6.34 2.10
CA LYS A 196 22.35 -6.56 1.63
C LYS A 196 21.45 -5.45 2.16
N CYS A 197 20.54 -4.96 1.33
CA CYS A 197 19.55 -3.96 1.68
C CYS A 197 18.17 -4.42 1.19
N SER A 198 17.15 -4.23 2.01
CA SER A 198 15.76 -4.39 1.59
C SER A 198 14.90 -3.28 2.18
N CYS A 199 14.14 -2.62 1.31
CA CYS A 199 13.24 -1.52 1.66
C CYS A 199 13.91 -0.44 2.50
N GLY A 200 15.18 -0.14 2.23
CA GLY A 200 15.96 0.87 2.97
C GLY A 200 16.56 0.43 4.29
N VAL A 201 16.46 -0.85 4.68
CA VAL A 201 17.18 -1.40 5.83
C VAL A 201 18.37 -2.20 5.30
N VAL A 202 19.58 -1.79 5.69
CA VAL A 202 20.82 -2.52 5.40
C VAL A 202 21.03 -3.53 6.51
N VAL A 203 21.33 -4.77 6.13
CA VAL A 203 21.50 -5.89 7.04
C VAL A 203 22.86 -6.56 6.88
N ASP A 204 23.38 -7.12 7.98
CA ASP A 204 24.54 -8.00 7.97
C ASP A 204 24.17 -9.41 7.46
N ASP A 205 25.15 -10.33 7.45
CA ASP A 205 24.92 -11.72 7.04
C ASP A 205 23.99 -12.51 7.98
N ASN A 206 23.77 -12.03 9.20
CA ASN A 206 22.82 -12.59 10.16
C ASN A 206 21.45 -11.90 10.09
N GLU A 207 21.19 -11.10 9.05
CA GLU A 207 19.98 -10.30 8.87
C GLU A 207 19.73 -9.25 9.97
N ARG A 208 20.78 -8.86 10.70
CA ARG A 208 20.70 -7.79 11.72
C ARG A 208 20.78 -6.42 11.04
N PRO A 209 19.90 -5.47 11.39
CA PRO A 209 19.96 -4.12 10.84
C PRO A 209 21.24 -3.40 11.29
N VAL A 210 22.04 -2.93 10.33
CA VAL A 210 23.28 -2.18 10.57
C VAL A 210 23.15 -0.70 10.20
N ALA A 211 22.30 -0.38 9.22
CA ALA A 211 22.02 0.99 8.84
C ALA A 211 20.64 1.13 8.21
N PHE A 212 20.13 2.36 8.23
CA PHE A 212 18.88 2.74 7.59
C PHE A 212 19.15 3.79 6.52
N ASN A 213 18.66 3.57 5.31
CA ASN A 213 18.73 4.54 4.23
C ASN A 213 17.57 5.53 4.33
N VAL A 214 17.87 6.76 4.76
CA VAL A 214 16.89 7.84 4.89
C VAL A 214 16.98 8.75 3.69
N MET A 215 16.03 8.61 2.77
CA MET A 215 16.01 9.38 1.53
C MET A 215 15.73 10.87 1.80
N PRO A 216 16.42 11.80 1.11
CA PRO A 216 16.09 13.22 1.17
C PRO A 216 14.68 13.42 0.61
N TYR A 217 13.93 14.33 1.23
CA TYR A 217 12.57 14.65 0.79
C TYR A 217 12.63 15.63 -0.37
N GLU A 218 12.78 15.11 -1.58
CA GLU A 218 12.63 15.87 -2.83
C GLU A 218 11.81 15.06 -3.85
N GLY A 219 10.63 14.59 -3.43
CA GLY A 219 9.65 13.99 -4.35
C GLY A 219 9.98 12.59 -4.88
N VAL A 220 9.03 12.04 -5.62
CA VAL A 220 8.93 10.62 -6.03
C VAL A 220 10.01 10.20 -7.04
N SER A 221 10.83 11.15 -7.51
CA SER A 221 11.73 10.96 -8.65
C SER A 221 13.16 11.41 -8.39
N VAL A 222 13.63 11.49 -7.12
CA VAL A 222 15.09 11.67 -6.91
C VAL A 222 15.79 10.34 -7.14
N PRO A 223 16.61 10.23 -8.18
CA PRO A 223 17.33 9.03 -8.46
C PRO A 223 18.54 8.97 -7.50
N TYR A 224 18.65 7.91 -6.71
CA TYR A 224 19.94 7.43 -6.16
C TYR A 224 20.63 8.26 -5.06
N VAL A 225 19.96 8.64 -3.97
CA VAL A 225 20.70 9.11 -2.78
C VAL A 225 20.69 8.05 -1.69
N TRP A 226 21.85 7.43 -1.49
CA TRP A 226 22.13 6.65 -0.29
C TRP A 226 22.57 7.61 0.81
N ASN A 227 21.73 7.76 1.83
CA ASN A 227 22.00 8.51 3.03
C ASN A 227 21.81 7.55 4.20
N LEU A 228 22.87 6.80 4.47
CA LEU A 228 22.89 5.73 5.45
C LEU A 228 23.13 6.28 6.84
N ILE A 229 22.15 6.07 7.72
CA ILE A 229 22.26 6.38 9.14
C ILE A 229 22.58 5.08 9.88
N PRO A 230 23.65 5.04 10.70
CA PRO A 230 23.98 3.89 11.52
C PRO A 230 22.79 3.46 12.41
N ALA A 231 22.55 2.15 12.52
CA ALA A 231 21.43 1.63 13.30
C ALA A 231 21.51 1.99 14.80
N GLU A 232 22.73 2.18 15.33
CA GLU A 232 22.97 2.64 16.72
C GLU A 232 22.42 4.05 17.02
N SER A 233 22.28 4.88 15.99
CA SER A 233 21.75 6.25 16.11
C SER A 233 20.24 6.29 15.85
N VAL A 234 19.57 5.15 15.73
CA VAL A 234 18.15 5.07 15.39
C VAL A 234 17.42 4.13 16.34
N VAL A 235 16.41 4.68 17.02
CA VAL A 235 15.41 3.85 17.70
C VAL A 235 14.33 3.52 16.69
N TRP A 236 14.24 2.24 16.31
CA TRP A 236 13.30 1.75 15.32
C TRP A 236 12.09 1.11 15.99
N PHE A 237 10.91 1.70 15.78
CA PHE A 237 9.65 1.19 16.28
C PHE A 237 8.98 0.36 15.19
N ARG A 238 8.72 -0.91 15.49
CA ARG A 238 8.01 -1.86 14.62
C ARG A 238 7.43 -3.00 15.44
N ASP A 239 6.42 -3.65 14.87
CA ASP A 239 5.89 -4.90 15.39
C ASP A 239 6.16 -6.05 14.40
N PRO A 240 7.21 -6.87 14.61
CA PRO A 240 7.52 -7.99 13.72
C PRO A 240 6.51 -9.13 13.87
N GLN A 241 5.81 -9.46 12.80
CA GLN A 241 4.89 -10.59 12.71
C GLN A 241 5.55 -11.85 12.15
N TRP A 242 6.64 -11.69 11.37
CA TRP A 242 7.41 -12.78 10.79
C TRP A 242 8.90 -12.65 11.13
N PHE A 243 9.60 -13.79 11.29
CA PHE A 243 11.04 -13.79 11.59
C PHE A 243 11.90 -13.18 10.49
N SER A 244 11.56 -13.41 9.21
CA SER A 244 12.28 -12.86 8.05
C SER A 244 11.82 -11.46 7.63
N GLN A 245 11.10 -10.74 8.50
CA GLN A 245 10.53 -9.44 8.19
C GLN A 245 11.58 -8.34 8.39
N VAL A 246 11.85 -7.58 7.34
CA VAL A 246 12.83 -6.48 7.37
C VAL A 246 12.18 -5.11 7.60
N ARG A 247 10.87 -4.94 7.36
CA ARG A 247 10.15 -3.67 7.58
C ARG A 247 8.90 -3.86 8.39
N GLY A 248 8.44 -2.83 9.08
CA GLY A 248 7.12 -2.84 9.71
C GLY A 248 6.00 -3.02 8.68
N ILE A 249 4.91 -3.65 9.11
CA ILE A 249 3.74 -3.89 8.26
C ILE A 249 2.56 -3.20 8.96
N PRO A 250 1.86 -2.27 8.28
CA PRO A 250 0.74 -1.56 8.89
C PRO A 250 -0.31 -2.54 9.42
N SER A 251 -0.80 -2.33 10.64
CA SER A 251 -1.85 -3.19 11.22
C SER A 251 -3.12 -3.18 10.37
N LEU A 252 -3.39 -2.07 9.68
CA LEU A 252 -4.53 -1.90 8.78
C LEU A 252 -4.45 -2.77 7.52
N CYS A 253 -3.26 -3.24 7.11
CA CYS A 253 -3.07 -3.93 5.82
C CYS A 253 -3.92 -5.18 5.64
N GLY A 254 -4.23 -5.90 6.72
CA GLY A 254 -5.04 -7.13 6.65
C GLY A 254 -6.46 -6.92 6.15
N GLY A 255 -7.04 -5.73 6.32
CA GLY A 255 -8.43 -5.43 5.96
C GLY A 255 -8.60 -4.38 4.86
N ILE A 256 -7.52 -3.95 4.19
CA ILE A 256 -7.59 -2.86 3.19
C ILE A 256 -8.60 -3.18 2.08
N LEU A 257 -8.58 -4.41 1.56
CA LEU A 257 -9.48 -4.83 0.49
C LEU A 257 -10.94 -4.82 0.95
N ASP A 258 -11.23 -5.36 2.14
CA ASP A 258 -12.59 -5.33 2.70
C ASP A 258 -13.11 -3.90 2.87
N TRP A 259 -12.25 -2.97 3.29
CA TRP A 259 -12.61 -1.56 3.41
C TRP A 259 -12.86 -0.89 2.06
N TYR A 260 -12.12 -1.25 1.01
CA TYR A 260 -12.39 -0.75 -0.34
C TYR A 260 -13.71 -1.29 -0.88
N ASP A 261 -13.99 -2.59 -0.71
CA ASP A 261 -15.25 -3.20 -1.14
C ASP A 261 -16.45 -2.57 -0.42
N LEU A 262 -16.31 -2.26 0.87
CA LEU A 262 -17.33 -1.51 1.63
C LEU A 262 -17.55 -0.11 1.08
N GLN A 263 -16.47 0.62 0.75
CA GLN A 263 -16.60 1.97 0.17
C GLN A 263 -17.28 1.94 -1.19
N GLU A 264 -16.95 0.95 -2.03
CA GLU A 264 -17.55 0.75 -3.35
C GLU A 264 -19.03 0.41 -3.24
N THR A 265 -19.39 -0.53 -2.34
CA THR A 265 -20.79 -0.90 -2.07
C THR A 265 -21.60 0.31 -1.61
N VAL A 266 -21.07 1.10 -0.68
CA VAL A 266 -21.73 2.33 -0.20
C VAL A 266 -21.85 3.38 -1.32
N ALA A 267 -20.86 3.49 -2.21
CA ALA A 267 -20.92 4.40 -3.34
C ALA A 267 -22.01 3.98 -4.35
N ALA A 268 -22.09 2.69 -4.67
CA ALA A 268 -23.13 2.13 -5.52
C ALA A 268 -24.53 2.39 -4.92
N GLU A 269 -24.69 2.15 -3.62
CA GLU A 269 -25.97 2.38 -2.95
C GLU A 269 -26.36 3.86 -2.95
N LYS A 270 -25.40 4.77 -2.74
CA LYS A 270 -25.63 6.23 -2.85
C LYS A 270 -26.08 6.63 -4.25
N ILE A 271 -25.48 6.08 -5.31
CA ILE A 271 -25.89 6.35 -6.69
C ILE A 271 -27.32 5.88 -6.89
N ALA A 272 -27.62 4.67 -6.43
CA ALA A 272 -28.91 4.06 -6.61
C ALA A 272 -30.01 4.80 -5.82
N ALA A 273 -29.71 5.28 -4.61
CA ALA A 273 -30.61 6.14 -3.82
C ALA A 273 -30.83 7.52 -4.48
N LYS A 274 -29.79 8.11 -5.08
CA LYS A 274 -29.91 9.37 -5.85
C LYS A 274 -30.81 9.22 -7.06
N ILE A 275 -30.66 8.12 -7.81
CA ILE A 275 -31.51 7.80 -8.97
C ILE A 275 -32.96 7.63 -8.53
N ASN A 276 -33.20 6.85 -7.46
CA ASN A 276 -34.55 6.66 -6.94
C ASN A 276 -35.19 7.96 -6.44
N SER A 277 -34.40 8.86 -5.86
CA SER A 277 -34.90 10.16 -5.40
C SER A 277 -35.10 11.15 -6.54
N SER A 278 -34.38 11.01 -7.67
CA SER A 278 -34.49 11.91 -8.82
C SER A 278 -35.56 11.49 -9.82
N LEU A 279 -35.87 10.19 -9.93
CA LEU A 279 -36.96 9.67 -10.76
C LEU A 279 -38.31 9.83 -10.06
N ALA A 280 -38.98 10.94 -10.36
CA ALA A 280 -40.38 11.16 -9.96
C ALA A 280 -41.39 10.53 -10.93
N LEU A 281 -41.01 10.32 -12.20
CA LEU A 281 -41.89 9.81 -13.26
C LEU A 281 -41.04 9.14 -14.35
N ILE A 282 -41.42 7.94 -14.80
CA ILE A 282 -40.82 7.29 -15.98
C ILE A 282 -41.75 7.55 -17.17
N GLU A 283 -41.25 8.20 -18.22
CA GLU A 283 -41.98 8.39 -19.49
C GLU A 283 -41.53 7.29 -20.47
N SER A 284 -42.46 6.43 -20.89
CA SER A 284 -42.25 5.48 -21.99
C SER A 284 -42.96 5.99 -23.24
N ASN A 285 -42.25 6.12 -24.36
CA ASN A 285 -42.88 6.32 -25.67
C ASN A 285 -43.34 4.97 -26.25
N GLU A 286 -44.43 4.97 -27.02
CA GLU A 286 -45.04 3.74 -27.57
C GLU A 286 -44.13 2.98 -28.54
N THR A 287 -43.06 3.61 -29.04
CA THR A 287 -42.13 3.01 -30.00
C THR A 287 -40.88 2.41 -29.36
N GLY A 288 -40.59 2.66 -28.07
CA GLY A 288 -39.38 2.19 -27.39
C GLY A 288 -38.07 2.61 -28.06
N ARG A 289 -38.13 3.62 -28.94
CA ARG A 289 -37.01 4.09 -29.78
C ARG A 289 -36.73 5.57 -29.51
N ARG A 290 -35.46 5.96 -29.56
CA ARG A 290 -35.02 7.36 -29.47
C ARG A 290 -35.70 8.18 -30.58
N GLU A 291 -36.47 9.20 -30.20
CA GLU A 291 -37.10 10.16 -31.12
C GLU A 291 -36.03 11.02 -31.82
N LEU A 292 -35.61 10.62 -33.02
CA LEU A 292 -34.67 11.37 -33.88
C LEU A 292 -35.23 12.71 -34.37
N SER A 293 -36.56 12.87 -34.33
CA SER A 293 -37.29 14.03 -34.85
C SER A 293 -36.98 15.34 -34.10
N LYS A 294 -36.63 15.26 -32.80
CA LYS A 294 -36.29 16.43 -31.97
C LYS A 294 -34.82 16.85 -32.01
N GLU A 295 -33.92 16.02 -32.52
CA GLU A 295 -32.51 16.39 -32.78
C GLU A 295 -32.34 17.00 -34.19
N ALA A 296 -33.26 16.72 -35.12
CA ALA A 296 -33.24 17.31 -36.46
C ALA A 296 -33.45 18.84 -36.49
N ILE A 297 -34.02 19.43 -35.43
CA ILE A 297 -34.23 20.89 -35.32
C ILE A 297 -33.01 21.60 -34.69
N GLY A 298 -32.05 20.86 -34.13
CA GLY A 298 -30.82 21.39 -33.52
C GLY A 298 -29.51 21.05 -34.24
N ALA A 299 -29.56 20.33 -35.35
CA ALA A 299 -28.38 19.81 -36.03
C ALA A 299 -27.79 20.80 -37.06
N ALA A 300 -27.13 21.86 -36.56
CA ALA A 300 -26.18 22.64 -37.37
C ALA A 300 -24.76 22.07 -37.37
N ASN A 301 -24.53 20.83 -36.89
CA ASN A 301 -23.24 20.13 -36.97
C ASN A 301 -23.46 18.62 -37.07
N LEU A 302 -23.49 18.10 -38.29
CA LEU A 302 -23.52 16.67 -38.61
C LEU A 302 -22.16 16.02 -38.30
N PRO A 303 -22.08 14.89 -37.58
CA PRO A 303 -20.87 14.07 -37.54
C PRO A 303 -20.81 13.16 -38.78
N THR A 304 -19.67 13.20 -39.45
CA THR A 304 -19.27 12.29 -40.54
C THR A 304 -19.22 10.83 -40.08
N ALA A 305 -19.67 9.92 -40.95
CA ALA A 305 -19.72 8.48 -40.73
C ALA A 305 -18.35 7.87 -40.37
N GLY A 306 -18.29 7.04 -39.31
CA GLY A 306 -17.13 6.17 -39.06
C GLY A 306 -16.69 5.90 -37.62
N LYS A 307 -17.43 6.28 -36.57
CA LYS A 307 -17.06 5.94 -35.18
C LYS A 307 -18.04 4.95 -34.54
N PRO A 308 -17.55 3.86 -33.89
CA PRO A 308 -18.41 2.95 -33.14
C PRO A 308 -19.13 3.72 -32.04
N GLY A 309 -20.43 3.46 -31.89
CA GLY A 309 -21.33 4.23 -31.05
C GLY A 309 -20.80 4.39 -29.63
N THR A 310 -20.39 5.61 -29.31
CA THR A 310 -20.19 6.03 -27.92
C THR A 310 -21.56 5.97 -27.25
N LEU A 311 -21.70 5.10 -26.24
CA LEU A 311 -22.84 5.13 -25.34
C LEU A 311 -22.86 6.51 -24.68
N GLU A 312 -23.79 7.38 -25.10
CA GLU A 312 -23.99 8.68 -24.46
C GLU A 312 -24.61 8.47 -23.08
N HIS A 313 -23.78 8.44 -22.05
CA HIS A 313 -24.24 8.59 -20.67
C HIS A 313 -24.70 10.04 -20.48
N LYS A 314 -26.01 10.30 -20.54
CA LYS A 314 -26.56 11.59 -20.09
C LYS A 314 -26.58 11.60 -18.57
N THR A 315 -25.71 12.42 -18.01
CA THR A 315 -25.63 12.70 -16.57
C THR A 315 -26.96 13.28 -16.08
N PHE A 316 -27.51 12.68 -15.02
CA PHE A 316 -28.72 13.13 -14.35
C PHE A 316 -28.44 14.44 -13.59
N GLU A 317 -28.79 15.57 -14.19
CA GLU A 317 -28.81 16.85 -13.49
C GLU A 317 -30.16 17.05 -12.81
N ARG A 318 -30.11 17.07 -11.47
CA ARG A 318 -31.13 17.52 -10.50
C ARG A 318 -32.50 17.94 -11.06
N GLY A 319 -33.50 17.08 -10.86
CA GLY A 319 -34.85 17.49 -10.46
C GLY A 319 -35.69 18.31 -11.45
N LEU A 320 -35.67 17.97 -12.74
CA LEU A 320 -36.47 18.67 -13.74
C LEU A 320 -37.84 17.99 -13.93
N ILE A 321 -38.93 18.67 -13.54
CA ILE A 321 -40.31 18.27 -13.85
C ILE A 321 -40.56 18.54 -15.34
N ARG A 322 -40.92 17.52 -16.12
CA ARG A 322 -41.32 17.67 -17.53
C ARG A 322 -42.84 17.65 -17.67
N TRP A 323 -43.36 18.57 -18.50
CA TRP A 323 -44.77 18.65 -18.89
C TRP A 323 -45.04 17.74 -20.09
N ILE A 324 -46.12 16.96 -20.05
CA ILE A 324 -46.51 15.98 -21.09
C ILE A 324 -47.70 16.51 -21.90
N LYS A 325 -47.71 16.23 -23.22
CA LYS A 325 -48.84 16.43 -24.13
C LYS A 325 -49.82 15.25 -23.98
N THR A 326 -51.11 15.55 -24.03
CA THR A 326 -52.31 14.86 -23.50
C THR A 326 -52.52 13.34 -23.70
N THR A 327 -51.57 12.56 -24.23
CA THR A 327 -51.75 11.13 -24.58
C THR A 327 -50.67 10.17 -24.08
N GLY A 328 -49.66 10.61 -23.32
CA GLY A 328 -48.63 9.70 -22.76
C GLY A 328 -49.10 8.97 -21.49
N LYS A 329 -48.81 7.67 -21.35
CA LYS A 329 -49.06 6.90 -20.13
C LYS A 329 -48.05 7.30 -19.05
N ILE A 330 -48.56 7.66 -17.87
CA ILE A 330 -47.77 8.04 -16.70
C ILE A 330 -47.73 6.85 -15.75
N ASP A 331 -46.55 6.26 -15.55
CA ASP A 331 -46.31 5.27 -14.51
C ASP A 331 -45.44 5.88 -13.39
N THR A 332 -45.81 5.59 -12.13
CA THR A 332 -45.05 6.03 -10.95
C THR A 332 -43.83 5.16 -10.76
N HIS A 333 -42.67 5.78 -10.51
CA HIS A 333 -41.45 5.03 -10.15
C HIS A 333 -41.69 4.30 -8.82
N LYS A 334 -41.81 2.97 -8.87
CA LYS A 334 -41.88 2.12 -7.68
C LYS A 334 -40.49 1.56 -7.41
N ALA A 335 -39.84 2.06 -6.36
CA ALA A 335 -38.61 1.47 -5.85
C ALA A 335 -38.97 0.24 -5.00
N GLU A 336 -39.06 -0.94 -5.62
CA GLU A 336 -39.17 -2.21 -4.89
C GLU A 336 -37.79 -2.61 -4.36
N ARG A 337 -37.40 -2.02 -3.23
CA ARG A 337 -36.28 -2.49 -2.41
C ARG A 337 -36.83 -3.07 -1.10
N PRO A 338 -36.28 -4.20 -0.61
CA PRO A 338 -36.59 -4.72 0.72
C PRO A 338 -36.10 -3.80 1.85
#